data_AF-A0A7S3SY38-F1
#
_entry.id   AF-A0A7S3SY38-F1
#
_cell.length_a   1.000
_cell.length_b   1.000
_cell.length_c   1.000
_cell.angle_alpha   90.00
_cell.angle_beta   90.00
_cell.angle_gamma   90.00
#
_symmetry.space_group_name_H-M   'P 1'
#
loop_
_entity.id
_entity.type
_entity.pdbx_description
1 polymer ?
#
loop_
_entity_poly.entity_id
_entity_poly.type
_entity_poly.pdbx_seq_one_letter_code
_entity_poly.pdbx_strand_id
1 'polypeptide(L)'
;MERYGISSLRQQVGLLSRLSPVAPLERSTERRAFPIDGNSSCGDAARGSTDLSKHYIARLRIDFPTSGGGRRVPATLAVLGLHLKAIPTQARSCHKREAQAKIAQRLLVAALGETPYVVVLGDLNDFDADPCCLDAPGSRPTSRVLRMLKDPRATGADELHSVASRLPRGERYTDWWDHAPKDGVDEGGSEHSSLDHLLVSGPLFDQLSAVTIDHSTPPMDYSDHWPLIATFHLQPLAQATAPPPSVLQQTAPALPSSPPSSPPPPSAPPTVDAGSVRLPLGAAAAVIALALVGALVLARSALRCADRVFRPAAHRRTRYGKHGDSGRSGVGLEFAVNSKNAGGPTGAPLDTGAVVDAGGGRAIVT
;
A
#
# COMPACT_ATOMS: atom_id res chain seq x y z
N MET A 1 -12.84 -29.91 24.44
CA MET A 1 -11.46 -29.36 24.52
C MET A 1 -10.93 -29.22 23.11
N GLU A 2 -11.20 -28.08 22.50
CA GLU A 2 -10.75 -27.74 21.15
C GLU A 2 -9.31 -27.24 21.27
N ARG A 3 -8.37 -27.93 20.60
CA ARG A 3 -6.95 -27.57 20.63
C ARG A 3 -6.78 -26.27 19.85
N TYR A 4 -6.72 -25.15 20.56
CA TYR A 4 -6.15 -23.92 20.03
C TYR A 4 -4.73 -24.24 19.57
N GLY A 5 -4.52 -24.24 18.25
CA GLY A 5 -3.21 -24.35 17.64
C GLY A 5 -2.37 -23.17 18.10
N ILE A 6 -1.47 -23.43 19.04
CA ILE A 6 -0.42 -22.49 19.42
C ILE A 6 0.39 -22.24 18.16
N SER A 7 0.27 -21.03 17.61
CA SER A 7 1.09 -20.59 16.48
C SER A 7 2.56 -20.79 16.83
N SER A 8 3.29 -21.53 16.01
CA SER A 8 4.74 -21.74 16.13
C SER A 8 5.57 -20.46 15.87
N LEU A 9 4.91 -19.32 15.73
CA LEU A 9 5.51 -18.02 15.47
C LEU A 9 5.39 -17.21 16.76
N ARG A 10 6.48 -17.04 17.51
CA ARG A 10 6.55 -16.18 18.71
C ARG A 10 6.37 -14.67 18.40
N GLN A 11 5.72 -14.35 17.27
CA GLN A 11 5.39 -13.02 16.77
C GLN A 11 3.97 -13.07 16.19
N GLN A 12 3.12 -12.12 16.60
CA GLN A 12 1.79 -11.88 16.06
C GLN A 12 1.65 -10.40 15.74
N VAL A 13 0.68 -10.06 14.89
CA VAL A 13 0.27 -8.67 14.69
C VAL A 13 -0.76 -8.27 15.75
N GLY A 14 -0.65 -7.05 16.25
CA GLY A 14 -1.57 -6.47 17.23
C GLY A 14 -2.15 -5.14 16.79
N LEU A 15 -3.33 -4.81 17.30
CA LEU A 15 -3.97 -3.50 17.13
C LEU A 15 -4.35 -2.95 18.51
N LEU A 16 -3.82 -1.77 18.83
CA LEU A 16 -4.26 -0.94 19.94
C LEU A 16 -5.04 0.23 19.36
N SER A 17 -6.30 0.41 19.78
CA SER A 17 -7.16 1.43 19.19
C SER A 17 -8.02 2.10 20.25
N ARG A 18 -8.16 3.43 20.13
CA ARG A 18 -9.17 4.21 20.84
C ARG A 18 -10.50 4.29 20.07
N LEU A 19 -10.52 3.83 18.81
CA LEU A 19 -11.74 3.72 18.03
C LEU A 19 -12.50 2.45 18.41
N SER A 20 -13.82 2.57 18.53
CA SER A 20 -14.69 1.45 18.87
C SER A 20 -14.75 0.44 17.73
N PRO A 21 -14.57 -0.87 17.99
CA PRO A 21 -14.82 -1.88 16.97
C PRO A 21 -16.31 -1.94 16.62
N VAL A 22 -16.63 -2.11 15.34
CA VAL A 22 -18.02 -2.30 14.86
C VAL A 22 -18.34 -3.78 14.60
N ALA A 23 -17.33 -4.64 14.59
CA ALA A 23 -17.44 -6.09 14.46
C ALA A 23 -16.24 -6.77 15.14
N PRO A 24 -16.32 -8.08 15.45
CA PRO A 24 -15.15 -8.85 15.86
C PRO A 24 -14.02 -8.77 14.84
N LEU A 25 -12.79 -8.85 15.32
CA LEU A 25 -11.60 -8.92 14.47
C LEU A 25 -11.60 -10.22 13.66
N GLU A 26 -11.33 -10.12 12.36
CA GLU A 26 -11.35 -11.25 11.44
C GLU A 26 -9.95 -11.68 11.01
N ARG A 27 -9.80 -12.98 10.71
CA ARG A 27 -8.63 -13.57 10.07
C ARG A 27 -9.09 -14.49 8.94
N SER A 28 -8.21 -14.68 7.97
CA SER A 28 -8.42 -15.59 6.85
C SER A 28 -7.62 -16.87 7.06
N THR A 29 -8.22 -18.02 6.76
CA THR A 29 -7.56 -19.33 6.74
C THR A 29 -7.14 -19.75 5.32
N GLU A 30 -7.35 -18.86 4.35
CA GLU A 30 -7.03 -19.10 2.95
C GLU A 30 -5.56 -19.43 2.75
N ARG A 31 -5.31 -20.40 1.85
CA ARG A 31 -3.99 -20.73 1.36
C ARG A 31 -3.90 -20.46 -0.13
N ARG A 32 -2.72 -20.06 -0.60
CA ARG A 32 -2.40 -19.88 -2.01
C ARG A 32 -1.12 -20.60 -2.38
N ALA A 33 -1.10 -21.15 -3.60
CA ALA A 33 0.10 -21.69 -4.20
C ALA A 33 1.02 -20.56 -4.67
N PHE A 34 2.33 -20.81 -4.69
CA PHE A 34 3.31 -19.93 -5.34
C PHE A 34 4.20 -20.76 -6.30
N PRO A 35 4.69 -20.15 -7.41
CA PRO A 35 4.41 -18.79 -7.88
C PRO A 35 2.91 -18.56 -8.19
N ILE A 36 2.42 -17.33 -8.03
CA ILE A 36 0.99 -17.02 -8.20
C ILE A 36 0.57 -16.91 -9.67
N ASP A 37 1.50 -16.52 -10.55
CA ASP A 37 1.37 -16.50 -12.00
C ASP A 37 2.76 -16.42 -12.65
N GLY A 38 2.80 -16.40 -13.99
CA GLY A 38 4.04 -16.31 -14.76
C GLY A 38 4.65 -14.90 -14.85
N ASN A 39 4.03 -13.89 -14.24
CA ASN A 39 4.49 -12.50 -14.30
C ASN A 39 5.36 -12.11 -13.09
N SER A 40 5.64 -13.06 -12.20
CA SER A 40 6.51 -12.85 -11.03
C SER A 40 7.95 -12.55 -11.46
N SER A 41 8.59 -11.59 -10.78
CA SER A 41 10.01 -11.26 -10.96
C SER A 41 10.91 -11.89 -9.90
N CYS A 42 10.37 -12.79 -9.07
CA CYS A 42 11.04 -13.39 -7.92
C CYS A 42 12.21 -14.34 -8.25
N GLY A 43 12.55 -14.56 -9.53
CA GLY A 43 13.59 -15.50 -9.94
C GLY A 43 13.15 -16.97 -9.82
N ASP A 44 14.06 -17.85 -9.40
CA ASP A 44 13.95 -19.32 -9.35
C ASP A 44 12.53 -19.88 -9.13
N ALA A 45 12.24 -21.02 -9.77
CA ALA A 45 10.94 -21.69 -9.75
C ALA A 45 10.61 -22.40 -8.41
N ALA A 46 10.79 -21.71 -7.28
CA ALA A 46 10.37 -22.20 -5.97
C ALA A 46 8.85 -22.39 -5.97
N ARG A 47 8.41 -23.61 -5.65
CA ARG A 47 6.98 -23.98 -5.60
C ARG A 47 6.55 -24.31 -4.18
N GLY A 48 5.29 -24.08 -3.88
CA GLY A 48 4.69 -24.47 -2.61
C GLY A 48 3.36 -23.78 -2.35
N SER A 49 2.91 -23.79 -1.10
CA SER A 49 1.72 -23.08 -0.66
C SER A 49 1.97 -22.36 0.66
N THR A 50 1.41 -21.16 0.79
CA THR A 50 1.45 -20.35 2.01
C THR A 50 0.05 -19.84 2.36
N ASP A 51 -0.15 -19.50 3.62
CA ASP A 51 -1.25 -18.69 4.12
C ASP A 51 -0.75 -17.27 4.41
N LEU A 52 -1.69 -16.41 4.77
CA LEU A 52 -1.42 -15.13 5.42
C LEU A 52 -1.42 -15.39 6.93
N SER A 53 -0.29 -15.84 7.49
CA SER A 53 -0.23 -16.34 8.88
C SER A 53 -0.28 -15.25 9.94
N LYS A 54 0.22 -14.04 9.65
CA LYS A 54 0.25 -12.90 10.58
C LYS A 54 -0.52 -11.73 9.99
N HIS A 55 -1.82 -11.67 10.27
CA HIS A 55 -2.69 -10.58 9.86
C HIS A 55 -3.94 -10.44 10.73
N TYR A 56 -4.64 -9.33 10.55
CA TYR A 56 -6.02 -9.15 10.99
C TYR A 56 -6.77 -8.22 10.04
N ILE A 57 -8.11 -8.30 10.06
CA ILE A 57 -9.02 -7.28 9.54
C ILE A 57 -9.81 -6.73 10.72
N ALA A 58 -9.69 -5.43 10.98
CA ALA A 58 -10.47 -4.74 12.00
C ALA A 58 -11.42 -3.74 11.32
N ARG A 59 -12.67 -3.72 11.77
CA ARG A 59 -13.64 -2.70 11.39
C ARG A 59 -13.87 -1.80 12.59
N LEU A 60 -13.54 -0.54 12.45
CA LEU A 60 -13.58 0.46 13.51
C LEU A 60 -14.56 1.57 13.13
N ARG A 61 -15.23 2.16 14.11
CA ARG A 61 -16.05 3.35 13.89
C ARG A 61 -15.15 4.58 13.81
N ILE A 62 -15.33 5.38 12.77
CA ILE A 62 -14.72 6.71 12.61
C ILE A 62 -15.83 7.74 12.41
N ASP A 63 -15.74 8.88 13.08
CA ASP A 63 -16.77 9.92 13.04
C ASP A 63 -16.20 11.20 12.40
N PHE A 64 -16.74 11.59 11.25
CA PHE A 64 -16.35 12.80 10.53
C PHE A 64 -17.11 14.02 11.04
N PRO A 65 -16.50 15.21 11.09
CA PRO A 65 -17.23 16.43 11.40
C PRO A 65 -18.24 16.76 10.30
N THR A 66 -19.23 17.61 10.61
CA THR A 66 -20.09 18.23 9.61
C THR A 66 -19.71 19.69 9.45
N SER A 67 -19.99 20.29 8.29
CA SER A 67 -19.69 21.70 8.01
C SER A 67 -20.35 22.69 8.98
N GLY A 68 -21.37 22.26 9.74
CA GLY A 68 -22.05 23.05 10.76
C GLY A 68 -21.57 22.81 12.21
N GLY A 69 -20.47 22.08 12.43
CA GLY A 69 -19.77 21.96 13.71
C GLY A 69 -20.46 21.14 14.81
N GLY A 70 -21.77 20.89 14.74
CA GLY A 70 -22.54 20.26 15.82
C GLY A 70 -22.79 18.75 15.70
N ARG A 71 -22.87 18.20 14.48
CA ARG A 71 -23.15 16.77 14.26
C ARG A 71 -21.94 16.06 13.68
N ARG A 72 -21.72 14.79 14.05
CA ARG A 72 -20.74 13.93 13.40
C ARG A 72 -21.42 12.89 12.52
N VAL A 73 -20.79 12.54 11.42
CA VAL A 73 -21.25 11.49 10.50
C VAL A 73 -20.41 10.25 10.75
N PRO A 74 -21.00 9.15 11.25
CA PRO A 74 -20.26 7.91 11.38
C PRO A 74 -19.95 7.28 10.03
N ALA A 75 -18.80 6.65 9.98
CA ALA A 75 -18.39 5.75 8.93
C ALA A 75 -17.63 4.57 9.53
N THR A 76 -17.44 3.54 8.71
CA THR A 76 -16.59 2.40 9.05
C THR A 76 -15.21 2.61 8.45
N LEU A 77 -14.18 2.44 9.27
CA LEU A 77 -12.79 2.33 8.87
C LEU A 77 -12.42 0.85 8.84
N ALA A 78 -11.94 0.35 7.70
CA ALA A 78 -11.35 -0.98 7.61
C ALA A 78 -9.82 -0.88 7.76
N VAL A 79 -9.26 -1.66 8.68
CA VAL A 79 -7.82 -1.71 8.94
C VAL A 79 -7.32 -3.14 8.71
N LEU A 80 -6.43 -3.31 7.74
CA LEU A 80 -5.76 -4.57 7.44
C LEU A 80 -4.31 -4.51 7.96
N GLY A 81 -4.06 -5.15 9.10
CA GLY A 81 -2.70 -5.30 9.63
C GLY A 81 -2.02 -6.52 9.01
N LEU A 82 -0.79 -6.37 8.51
CA LEU A 82 -0.05 -7.40 7.80
C LEU A 82 1.40 -7.51 8.31
N HIS A 83 1.87 -8.73 8.51
CA HIS A 83 3.31 -9.00 8.62
C HIS A 83 3.66 -10.12 7.63
N LEU A 84 4.33 -9.74 6.55
CA LEU A 84 4.60 -10.65 5.45
C LEU A 84 5.93 -11.38 5.63
N LYS A 85 6.21 -12.34 4.75
CA LYS A 85 7.42 -13.15 4.83
C LYS A 85 8.68 -12.28 4.66
N ALA A 86 9.62 -12.37 5.60
CA ALA A 86 10.89 -11.61 5.61
C ALA A 86 11.91 -11.97 4.53
N ILE A 87 12.99 -11.18 4.47
CA ILE A 87 14.13 -11.26 3.51
C ILE A 87 13.69 -10.79 2.11
N PRO A 88 13.63 -9.47 1.87
CA PRO A 88 13.00 -8.85 0.69
C PRO A 88 13.62 -9.29 -0.64
N THR A 89 14.90 -9.69 -0.66
CA THR A 89 15.64 -10.06 -1.88
C THR A 89 15.76 -11.56 -2.13
N GLN A 90 15.31 -12.42 -1.20
CA GLN A 90 15.41 -13.87 -1.38
C GLN A 90 14.26 -14.43 -2.22
N ALA A 91 14.58 -15.12 -3.32
CA ALA A 91 13.62 -15.67 -4.30
C ALA A 91 12.45 -16.46 -3.69
N ARG A 92 12.72 -17.45 -2.84
CA ARG A 92 11.66 -18.25 -2.20
C ARG A 92 10.77 -17.42 -1.28
N SER A 93 11.33 -16.42 -0.60
CA SER A 93 10.58 -15.51 0.27
C SER A 93 9.74 -14.53 -0.54
N CYS A 94 10.26 -14.06 -1.67
CA CYS A 94 9.55 -13.26 -2.65
C CYS A 94 8.30 -13.99 -3.17
N HIS A 95 8.43 -15.24 -3.64
CA HIS A 95 7.28 -16.05 -4.09
C HIS A 95 6.21 -16.24 -3.00
N LYS A 96 6.64 -16.44 -1.75
CA LYS A 96 5.72 -16.51 -0.61
C LYS A 96 5.03 -15.16 -0.33
N ARG A 97 5.77 -14.05 -0.34
CA ARG A 97 5.19 -12.70 -0.14
C ARG A 97 4.15 -12.38 -1.21
N GLU A 98 4.42 -12.69 -2.48
CA GLU A 98 3.43 -12.48 -3.55
C GLU A 98 2.15 -13.31 -3.34
N ALA A 99 2.27 -14.57 -2.91
CA ALA A 99 1.10 -15.39 -2.56
C ALA A 99 0.34 -14.86 -1.33
N GLN A 100 1.04 -14.34 -0.32
CA GLN A 100 0.43 -13.66 0.83
C GLN A 100 -0.30 -12.38 0.40
N ALA A 101 0.33 -11.57 -0.45
CA ALA A 101 -0.26 -10.37 -1.03
C ALA A 101 -1.49 -10.70 -1.87
N LYS A 102 -1.53 -11.87 -2.55
CA LYS A 102 -2.70 -12.30 -3.30
C LYS A 102 -3.91 -12.59 -2.40
N ILE A 103 -3.66 -13.19 -1.24
CA ILE A 103 -4.71 -13.38 -0.21
C ILE A 103 -5.15 -12.00 0.29
N ALA A 104 -4.22 -11.12 0.64
CA ALA A 104 -4.50 -9.77 1.11
C ALA A 104 -5.30 -8.95 0.08
N GLN A 105 -4.99 -9.02 -1.22
CA GLN A 105 -5.77 -8.39 -2.30
C GLN A 105 -7.24 -8.76 -2.21
N ARG A 106 -7.58 -10.05 -2.04
CA ARG A 106 -8.98 -10.47 -1.93
C ARG A 106 -9.68 -9.84 -0.73
N LEU A 107 -8.98 -9.76 0.41
CA LEU A 107 -9.50 -9.11 1.62
C LEU A 107 -9.70 -7.59 1.39
N LEU A 108 -8.78 -6.95 0.67
CA LEU A 108 -8.87 -5.53 0.32
C LEU A 108 -10.00 -5.23 -0.66
N VAL A 109 -10.22 -6.08 -1.67
CA VAL A 109 -11.36 -5.91 -2.59
C VAL A 109 -12.68 -5.98 -1.82
N ALA A 110 -12.81 -6.88 -0.84
CA ALA A 110 -13.98 -6.94 0.03
C ALA A 110 -14.11 -5.65 0.87
N ALA A 111 -13.04 -5.24 1.56
CA ALA A 111 -13.04 -4.04 2.40
C ALA A 111 -13.37 -2.75 1.61
N LEU A 112 -12.80 -2.59 0.40
CA LEU A 112 -13.08 -1.46 -0.50
C LEU A 112 -14.51 -1.48 -1.06
N GLY A 113 -15.14 -2.65 -1.11
CA GLY A 113 -16.58 -2.78 -1.42
C GLY A 113 -17.49 -2.38 -0.26
N GLU A 114 -16.99 -2.41 0.98
CA GLU A 114 -17.75 -2.09 2.19
C GLU A 114 -17.60 -0.61 2.61
N THR A 115 -16.42 -0.02 2.44
CA THR A 115 -16.13 1.34 2.88
C THR A 115 -15.09 2.04 1.99
N PRO A 116 -15.23 3.37 1.76
CA PRO A 116 -14.19 4.15 1.11
C PRO A 116 -12.98 4.45 2.02
N TYR A 117 -13.01 4.08 3.32
CA TYR A 117 -11.94 4.36 4.29
C TYR A 117 -11.22 3.07 4.66
N VAL A 118 -10.10 2.82 3.97
CA VAL A 118 -9.30 1.61 4.13
C VAL A 118 -7.86 1.98 4.46
N VAL A 119 -7.29 1.30 5.44
CA VAL A 119 -5.88 1.41 5.83
C VAL A 119 -5.26 0.01 5.79
N VAL A 120 -4.07 -0.10 5.18
CA VAL A 120 -3.24 -1.30 5.18
C VAL A 120 -1.90 -0.93 5.79
N LEU A 121 -1.46 -1.69 6.78
CA LEU A 121 -0.27 -1.32 7.52
C LEU A 121 0.46 -2.51 8.14
N GLY A 122 1.78 -2.34 8.33
CA GLY A 122 2.64 -3.33 8.96
C GLY A 122 3.96 -3.55 8.22
N ASP A 123 4.78 -4.47 8.73
CA ASP A 123 6.01 -4.94 8.07
C ASP A 123 5.67 -5.84 6.88
N LEU A 124 5.67 -5.22 5.69
CA LEU A 124 5.41 -5.92 4.44
C LEU A 124 6.64 -6.63 3.90
N ASN A 125 7.81 -6.42 4.52
CA ASN A 125 9.08 -7.04 4.14
C ASN A 125 9.36 -6.94 2.62
N ASP A 126 8.98 -5.82 2.01
CA ASP A 126 9.18 -5.56 0.60
C ASP A 126 9.38 -4.06 0.37
N PHE A 127 10.02 -3.72 -0.75
CA PHE A 127 10.34 -2.34 -1.08
C PHE A 127 9.26 -1.72 -1.98
N ASP A 128 9.08 -0.40 -1.89
CA ASP A 128 8.21 0.32 -2.81
C ASP A 128 8.98 0.70 -4.08
N ALA A 129 8.47 0.31 -5.25
CA ALA A 129 9.10 0.59 -6.54
C ALA A 129 8.78 2.00 -7.08
N ASP A 130 7.78 2.69 -6.52
CA ASP A 130 7.35 3.97 -7.06
C ASP A 130 8.38 5.08 -6.76
N PRO A 131 8.77 5.91 -7.74
CA PRO A 131 9.79 6.95 -7.54
C PRO A 131 9.50 7.90 -6.37
N CYS A 132 8.23 8.24 -6.13
CA CYS A 132 7.83 9.09 -5.00
C CYS A 132 7.87 8.39 -3.65
N CYS A 133 8.03 7.07 -3.61
CA CYS A 133 8.00 6.25 -2.39
C CYS A 133 9.28 5.45 -2.16
N LEU A 134 10.28 5.55 -3.06
CA LEU A 134 11.61 4.97 -2.85
C LEU A 134 12.14 5.37 -1.47
N ASP A 135 12.71 4.39 -0.77
CA ASP A 135 13.39 4.58 0.50
C ASP A 135 14.66 5.43 0.36
N ALA A 136 15.28 5.76 1.48
CA ALA A 136 16.51 6.55 1.54
C ALA A 136 17.61 6.00 0.60
N PRO A 137 18.00 4.70 0.68
CA PRO A 137 19.01 4.14 -0.22
C PRO A 137 18.52 3.93 -1.67
N GLY A 138 17.21 3.88 -1.92
CA GLY A 138 16.64 3.57 -3.24
C GLY A 138 16.57 2.08 -3.54
N SER A 139 16.34 1.25 -2.53
CA SER A 139 16.08 -0.18 -2.62
C SER A 139 14.97 -0.46 -3.62
N ARG A 140 15.09 -1.58 -4.34
CA ARG A 140 14.11 -2.00 -5.35
C ARG A 140 13.56 -3.37 -5.02
N PRO A 141 12.23 -3.57 -5.11
CA PRO A 141 11.65 -4.87 -4.79
C PRO A 141 11.97 -5.89 -5.88
N THR A 142 12.16 -7.14 -5.47
CA THR A 142 12.13 -8.28 -6.40
C THR A 142 10.71 -8.81 -6.61
N SER A 143 9.79 -8.42 -5.73
CA SER A 143 8.40 -8.85 -5.71
C SER A 143 7.48 -7.74 -6.22
N ARG A 144 6.22 -8.09 -6.48
CA ARG A 144 5.17 -7.12 -6.86
C ARG A 144 4.15 -6.83 -5.74
N VAL A 145 4.47 -7.11 -4.47
CA VAL A 145 3.56 -6.98 -3.33
C VAL A 145 2.96 -5.58 -3.24
N LEU A 146 3.79 -4.53 -3.16
CA LEU A 146 3.27 -3.16 -3.00
C LEU A 146 2.39 -2.76 -4.19
N ARG A 147 2.77 -3.16 -5.41
CA ARG A 147 1.95 -2.95 -6.60
C ARG A 147 0.59 -3.65 -6.50
N MET A 148 0.57 -4.89 -6.02
CA MET A 148 -0.66 -5.66 -5.80
C MET A 148 -1.55 -5.02 -4.74
N LEU A 149 -0.98 -4.51 -3.65
CA LEU A 149 -1.77 -3.91 -2.57
C LEU A 149 -2.29 -2.52 -2.94
N LYS A 150 -1.54 -1.72 -3.71
CA LYS A 150 -1.97 -0.40 -4.19
C LYS A 150 -3.13 -0.45 -5.19
N ASP A 151 -3.18 -1.48 -6.04
CA ASP A 151 -4.27 -1.71 -7.01
C ASP A 151 -4.85 -3.12 -6.83
N PRO A 152 -5.62 -3.35 -5.75
CA PRO A 152 -6.13 -4.65 -5.40
C PRO A 152 -7.15 -5.19 -6.41
N ARG A 153 -7.91 -4.32 -7.11
CA ARG A 153 -8.83 -4.72 -8.19
C ARG A 153 -8.18 -4.82 -9.56
N ALA A 154 -6.87 -4.55 -9.68
CA ALA A 154 -6.12 -4.60 -10.93
C ALA A 154 -6.73 -3.73 -12.05
N THR A 155 -7.23 -2.55 -11.69
CA THR A 155 -7.84 -1.57 -12.60
C THR A 155 -6.80 -0.79 -13.42
N GLY A 156 -5.53 -0.85 -13.01
CA GLY A 156 -4.43 -0.06 -13.56
C GLY A 156 -4.16 1.25 -12.81
N ALA A 157 -5.10 1.68 -11.97
CA ALA A 157 -5.01 2.85 -11.11
C ALA A 157 -4.84 2.44 -9.64
N ASP A 158 -4.15 3.27 -8.86
CA ASP A 158 -3.96 2.99 -7.44
C ASP A 158 -5.22 3.40 -6.66
N GLU A 159 -5.72 2.47 -5.86
CA GLU A 159 -6.84 2.66 -4.94
C GLU A 159 -6.35 2.96 -3.51
N LEU A 160 -5.16 2.46 -3.19
CA LEU A 160 -4.43 2.74 -1.96
C LEU A 160 -3.11 3.44 -2.28
N HIS A 161 -2.77 4.44 -1.47
CA HIS A 161 -1.61 5.30 -1.65
C HIS A 161 -0.66 5.18 -0.46
N SER A 162 0.64 5.09 -0.73
CA SER A 162 1.65 5.06 0.33
C SER A 162 1.81 6.44 0.96
N VAL A 163 1.73 6.50 2.29
CA VAL A 163 1.97 7.76 3.03
C VAL A 163 3.44 8.18 2.98
N ALA A 164 4.37 7.27 2.70
CA ALA A 164 5.79 7.59 2.55
C ALA A 164 6.07 8.59 1.42
N SER A 165 5.14 8.73 0.46
CA SER A 165 5.18 9.79 -0.56
C SER A 165 5.18 11.21 0.00
N ARG A 166 4.77 11.40 1.26
CA ARG A 166 4.80 12.69 1.97
C ARG A 166 6.10 12.96 2.73
N LEU A 167 6.97 11.97 2.87
CA LEU A 167 8.26 12.12 3.53
C LEU A 167 9.32 12.58 2.52
N PRO A 168 10.29 13.42 2.92
CA PRO A 168 11.53 13.60 2.18
C PRO A 168 12.24 12.26 2.01
N ARG A 169 12.84 11.98 0.85
CA ARG A 169 13.46 10.67 0.58
C ARG A 169 14.51 10.26 1.62
N GLY A 170 15.33 11.21 2.08
CA GLY A 170 16.38 10.94 3.08
C GLY A 170 15.86 10.48 4.45
N GLU A 171 14.57 10.66 4.74
CA GLU A 171 13.94 10.25 6.00
C GLU A 171 13.18 8.91 5.87
N ARG A 172 13.12 8.32 4.67
CA ARG A 172 12.30 7.12 4.39
C ARG A 172 13.05 5.84 4.69
N TYR A 173 13.17 5.52 5.97
CA TYR A 173 13.66 4.21 6.41
C TYR A 173 13.00 3.85 7.73
N THR A 174 12.56 2.60 7.84
CA THR A 174 11.83 2.06 8.99
C THR A 174 12.53 0.87 9.61
N ASP A 175 13.69 0.47 9.09
CA ASP A 175 14.43 -0.72 9.51
C ASP A 175 15.94 -0.45 9.45
N TRP A 176 16.68 -0.97 10.43
CA TRP A 176 18.14 -1.04 10.42
C TRP A 176 18.62 -2.48 10.54
N TRP A 177 19.45 -2.88 9.59
CA TRP A 177 20.09 -4.19 9.58
C TRP A 177 21.61 -4.06 9.57
N ASP A 178 22.22 -4.28 10.73
CA ASP A 178 23.67 -4.40 10.97
C ASP A 178 24.25 -5.60 10.20
N HIS A 179 24.76 -5.36 9.00
CA HIS A 179 25.17 -6.42 8.08
C HIS A 179 26.50 -6.19 7.37
N ALA A 180 26.97 -4.95 7.26
CA ALA A 180 28.18 -4.66 6.49
C ALA A 180 28.85 -3.31 6.85
N PRO A 181 29.84 -3.31 7.77
CA PRO A 181 30.29 -4.41 8.61
C PRO A 181 29.27 -4.73 9.71
N LYS A 182 29.27 -5.97 10.21
CA LYS A 182 28.45 -6.33 11.37
C LYS A 182 29.17 -5.93 12.66
N ASP A 183 29.03 -4.68 13.06
CA ASP A 183 29.74 -4.10 14.21
C ASP A 183 28.83 -3.48 15.28
N GLY A 184 27.52 -3.47 15.04
CA GLY A 184 26.53 -2.93 15.95
C GLY A 184 26.47 -1.41 16.00
N VAL A 185 27.02 -0.72 14.98
CA VAL A 185 27.00 0.73 14.84
C VAL A 185 26.05 1.13 13.72
N ASP A 186 25.06 1.96 14.04
CA ASP A 186 24.20 2.55 13.00
C ASP A 186 24.95 3.70 12.28
N GLU A 187 25.64 3.35 11.19
CA GLU A 187 26.28 4.32 10.29
C GLU A 187 25.32 4.88 9.21
N GLY A 188 24.07 4.39 9.21
CA GLY A 188 23.04 4.68 8.22
C GLY A 188 23.34 4.17 6.81
N GLY A 189 22.74 4.82 5.81
CA GLY A 189 23.00 4.52 4.41
C GLY A 189 22.46 3.17 3.96
N SER A 190 23.34 2.24 3.57
CA SER A 190 22.94 0.93 3.00
C SER A 190 22.39 -0.05 4.03
N GLU A 191 22.57 0.21 5.32
CA GLU A 191 22.00 -0.59 6.41
C GLU A 191 20.58 -0.18 6.78
N HIS A 192 20.10 0.96 6.25
CA HIS A 192 18.74 1.41 6.40
C HIS A 192 17.87 0.90 5.27
N SER A 193 16.62 0.55 5.58
CA SER A 193 15.64 0.20 4.56
C SER A 193 14.22 0.57 4.99
N SER A 194 13.27 0.65 4.05
CA SER A 194 11.84 0.85 4.37
C SER A 194 11.07 -0.44 4.10
N LEU A 195 10.76 -1.17 5.18
CA LEU A 195 10.03 -2.45 5.14
C LEU A 195 8.61 -2.33 5.72
N ASP A 196 8.38 -1.35 6.57
CA ASP A 196 7.08 -1.02 7.13
C ASP A 196 6.37 -0.03 6.22
N HIS A 197 5.14 -0.37 5.85
CA HIS A 197 4.34 0.45 4.96
C HIS A 197 3.01 0.79 5.59
N LEU A 198 2.49 1.94 5.21
CA LEU A 198 1.14 2.38 5.54
C LEU A 198 0.50 2.91 4.26
N LEU A 199 -0.43 2.12 3.72
CA LEU A 199 -1.20 2.44 2.52
C LEU A 199 -2.62 2.86 2.95
N VAL A 200 -3.13 3.94 2.39
CA VAL A 200 -4.47 4.44 2.70
C VAL A 200 -5.28 4.69 1.44
N SER A 201 -6.59 4.49 1.52
CA SER A 201 -7.50 4.79 0.41
C SER A 201 -7.47 6.28 0.04
N GLY A 202 -7.78 6.59 -1.22
CA GLY A 202 -7.81 7.97 -1.74
C GLY A 202 -8.48 8.97 -0.78
N PRO A 203 -9.74 8.78 -0.36
CA PRO A 203 -10.42 9.69 0.56
C PRO A 203 -9.73 9.94 1.91
N LEU A 204 -8.96 8.98 2.42
CA LEU A 204 -8.11 9.19 3.60
C LEU A 204 -6.81 9.90 3.23
N PHE A 205 -6.19 9.54 2.10
CA PHE A 205 -4.96 10.18 1.62
C PHE A 205 -5.13 11.69 1.39
N ASP A 206 -6.32 12.13 0.94
CA ASP A 206 -6.70 13.54 0.80
C ASP A 206 -6.66 14.30 2.13
N GLN A 207 -6.84 13.60 3.26
CA GLN A 207 -6.95 14.15 4.60
C GLN A 207 -5.66 13.97 5.43
N LEU A 208 -4.62 13.38 4.83
CA LEU A 208 -3.32 13.18 5.44
C LEU A 208 -2.66 14.54 5.73
N SER A 209 -2.41 14.83 7.00
CA SER A 209 -1.85 16.11 7.46
C SER A 209 -0.35 16.03 7.76
N ALA A 210 0.11 14.90 8.29
CA ALA A 210 1.52 14.67 8.61
C ALA A 210 1.88 13.20 8.49
N VAL A 211 3.15 12.96 8.15
CA VAL A 211 3.78 11.63 8.18
C VAL A 211 5.15 11.82 8.80
N THR A 212 5.53 10.94 9.73
CA THR A 212 6.85 10.93 10.35
C THR A 212 7.29 9.50 10.57
N ILE A 213 8.59 9.25 10.57
CA ILE A 213 9.16 8.03 11.13
C ILE A 213 9.90 8.42 12.40
N ASP A 214 9.58 7.74 13.51
CA ASP A 214 10.13 8.09 14.82
C ASP A 214 11.50 7.42 15.02
N HIS A 215 12.55 8.14 14.63
CA HIS A 215 13.95 7.74 14.86
C HIS A 215 14.50 8.19 16.23
N SER A 216 13.65 8.58 17.18
CA SER A 216 14.11 9.10 18.48
C SER A 216 14.75 8.06 19.39
N THR A 217 14.45 6.78 19.17
CA THR A 217 15.07 5.65 19.87
C THR A 217 16.16 5.04 19.00
N PRO A 218 17.35 4.76 19.56
CA PRO A 218 18.35 3.91 18.90
C PRO A 218 17.71 2.62 18.40
N PRO A 219 18.11 2.13 17.21
CA PRO A 219 17.64 0.84 16.77
C PRO A 219 18.16 -0.24 17.73
N MET A 220 17.43 -1.35 17.85
CA MET A 220 17.66 -2.47 18.77
C MET A 220 17.35 -2.25 20.25
N ASP A 221 17.09 -1.02 20.72
CA ASP A 221 16.60 -0.81 22.10
C ASP A 221 15.26 -1.52 22.35
N TYR A 222 14.35 -1.43 21.37
CA TYR A 222 13.05 -2.11 21.37
C TYR A 222 12.84 -3.00 20.16
N SER A 223 13.35 -2.56 19.01
CA SER A 223 13.31 -3.25 17.73
C SER A 223 14.36 -2.68 16.78
N ASP A 224 14.74 -3.44 15.76
CA ASP A 224 15.41 -2.97 14.54
C ASP A 224 14.51 -2.09 13.66
N HIS A 225 13.21 -2.08 13.92
CA HIS A 225 12.25 -1.24 13.21
C HIS A 225 11.90 0.05 13.96
N TRP A 226 11.69 1.13 13.20
CA TRP A 226 11.20 2.41 13.69
C TRP A 226 9.73 2.65 13.34
N PRO A 227 8.97 3.30 14.24
CA PRO A 227 7.56 3.52 14.00
C PRO A 227 7.27 4.47 12.82
N LEU A 228 6.49 4.01 11.83
CA LEU A 228 5.90 4.88 10.79
C LEU A 228 4.56 5.42 11.27
N ILE A 229 4.44 6.75 11.37
CA ILE A 229 3.30 7.45 11.94
C ILE A 229 2.63 8.31 10.86
N ALA A 230 1.31 8.20 10.72
CA ALA A 230 0.50 9.04 9.85
C ALA A 230 -0.63 9.71 10.64
N THR A 231 -0.75 11.03 10.50
CA THR A 231 -1.80 11.85 11.12
C THR A 231 -2.74 12.38 10.05
N PHE A 232 -4.03 12.32 10.34
CA PHE A 232 -5.11 12.75 9.45
C PHE A 232 -5.92 13.83 10.15
N HIS A 233 -6.23 14.91 9.44
CA HIS A 233 -7.15 15.94 9.89
C HIS A 233 -8.50 15.72 9.22
N LEU A 234 -9.41 15.05 9.94
CA LEU A 234 -10.69 14.67 9.36
C LEU A 234 -11.52 15.92 9.05
N GLN A 235 -11.79 16.14 7.77
CA GLN A 235 -12.64 17.22 7.28
C GLN A 235 -14.07 16.71 7.09
N PRO A 236 -15.06 17.61 7.00
CA PRO A 236 -16.40 17.20 6.61
C PRO A 236 -16.36 16.45 5.30
N LEU A 237 -17.06 15.32 5.26
CA LEU A 237 -17.22 14.57 4.02
C LEU A 237 -17.79 15.51 2.97
N ALA A 238 -17.10 15.62 1.83
CA ALA A 238 -17.67 16.32 0.69
C ALA A 238 -19.06 15.73 0.46
N GLN A 239 -20.09 16.58 0.46
CA GLN A 239 -21.41 16.11 0.08
C GLN A 239 -21.26 15.49 -1.31
N ALA A 240 -21.59 14.20 -1.45
CA ALA A 240 -21.75 13.62 -2.77
C ALA A 240 -22.77 14.50 -3.47
N THR A 241 -22.33 15.31 -4.44
CA THR A 241 -23.24 16.01 -5.32
C THR A 241 -24.14 14.93 -5.90
N ALA A 242 -25.44 15.01 -5.60
CA ALA A 242 -26.41 14.12 -6.20
C ALA A 242 -26.11 14.07 -7.70
N PRO A 243 -26.09 12.87 -8.33
CA PRO A 243 -25.96 12.81 -9.77
C PRO A 243 -27.01 13.76 -10.38
N PRO A 244 -26.65 14.57 -11.39
CA PRO A 244 -27.63 15.42 -12.05
C PRO A 244 -28.81 14.54 -12.48
N PRO A 245 -30.07 14.99 -12.30
CA PRO A 245 -31.22 14.22 -12.73
C PRO A 245 -31.03 13.84 -14.19
N SER A 246 -31.12 12.53 -14.50
CA SER A 246 -30.95 12.01 -15.85
C SER A 246 -31.86 12.75 -16.82
N VAL A 247 -31.26 13.58 -17.66
CA VAL A 247 -31.93 14.23 -18.78
C VAL A 247 -31.95 13.21 -19.92
N LEU A 248 -33.18 12.78 -20.31
CA LEU A 248 -33.58 12.02 -21.51
C LEU A 248 -33.42 10.48 -21.39
N GLN A 249 -34.45 9.64 -21.26
CA GLN A 249 -35.70 9.52 -22.03
C GLN A 249 -35.84 10.45 -23.23
N GLN A 250 -35.28 10.02 -24.36
CA GLN A 250 -35.84 10.28 -25.68
C GLN A 250 -35.56 9.07 -26.59
N THR A 251 -36.63 8.27 -26.74
CA THR A 251 -37.07 7.53 -27.93
C THR A 251 -36.02 7.17 -29.01
N ALA A 252 -35.80 5.86 -29.16
CA ALA A 252 -35.17 5.25 -30.32
C ALA A 252 -35.98 5.49 -31.61
N PRO A 253 -35.34 5.79 -32.75
CA PRO A 253 -35.93 5.59 -34.07
C PRO A 253 -35.72 4.15 -34.55
N ALA A 254 -36.74 3.62 -35.21
CA ALA A 254 -36.80 2.27 -35.77
C ALA A 254 -35.74 2.03 -36.88
N LEU A 255 -35.18 0.82 -36.87
CA LEU A 255 -34.39 0.23 -37.96
C LEU A 255 -35.28 -0.11 -39.17
N PRO A 256 -34.88 0.23 -40.41
CA PRO A 256 -35.35 -0.49 -41.58
C PRO A 256 -34.38 -1.62 -41.97
N SER A 257 -34.97 -2.79 -42.16
CA SER A 257 -34.40 -4.02 -42.70
C SER A 257 -34.06 -3.92 -44.20
N SER A 258 -32.93 -4.51 -44.61
CA SER A 258 -32.71 -4.97 -46.01
C SER A 258 -31.74 -6.17 -46.05
N PRO A 259 -31.88 -7.07 -47.05
CA PRO A 259 -31.40 -8.46 -47.02
C PRO A 259 -30.03 -8.67 -47.74
N PRO A 260 -29.48 -9.90 -47.84
CA PRO A 260 -28.05 -10.15 -48.01
C PRO A 260 -27.62 -10.25 -49.49
N SER A 261 -26.36 -9.92 -49.76
CA SER A 261 -25.69 -10.20 -51.05
C SER A 261 -24.43 -11.06 -50.84
N SER A 262 -24.46 -12.25 -51.43
CA SER A 262 -23.38 -13.25 -51.52
C SER A 262 -22.32 -12.88 -52.59
N PRO A 263 -21.15 -13.56 -52.62
CA PRO A 263 -19.91 -13.04 -53.21
C PRO A 263 -19.64 -13.53 -54.65
N PRO A 264 -18.69 -12.90 -55.39
CA PRO A 264 -18.19 -13.43 -56.65
C PRO A 264 -17.04 -14.47 -56.48
N PRO A 265 -16.77 -15.30 -57.51
CA PRO A 265 -15.98 -16.54 -57.46
C PRO A 265 -14.46 -16.35 -57.60
N PRO A 266 -13.64 -17.42 -57.41
CA PRO A 266 -12.19 -17.30 -57.25
C PRO A 266 -11.44 -17.23 -58.59
N SER A 267 -10.32 -16.51 -58.59
CA SER A 267 -9.33 -16.52 -59.68
C SER A 267 -8.07 -17.29 -59.27
N ALA A 268 -7.60 -18.15 -60.18
CA ALA A 268 -6.48 -19.09 -60.04
C ALA A 268 -5.09 -18.41 -60.02
N PRO A 269 -4.00 -19.13 -59.68
CA PRO A 269 -2.76 -18.55 -59.20
C PRO A 269 -1.75 -18.28 -60.32
N PRO A 270 -0.75 -17.40 -60.12
CA PRO A 270 0.50 -17.48 -60.83
C PRO A 270 1.57 -18.19 -59.99
N THR A 271 2.37 -18.93 -60.74
CA THR A 271 3.55 -19.71 -60.38
C THR A 271 4.73 -18.88 -59.88
N VAL A 272 5.54 -19.58 -59.09
CA VAL A 272 6.85 -19.29 -58.50
C VAL A 272 7.82 -18.53 -59.41
N ASP A 273 8.57 -17.58 -58.84
CA ASP A 273 9.97 -17.41 -59.22
C ASP A 273 10.85 -17.07 -58.01
N ALA A 274 12.09 -17.54 -58.10
CA ALA A 274 13.08 -17.62 -57.04
C ALA A 274 13.88 -16.33 -56.84
N GLY A 275 14.40 -16.16 -55.61
CA GLY A 275 15.62 -15.39 -55.38
C GLY A 275 15.43 -13.96 -54.89
N SER A 276 15.53 -13.77 -53.59
CA SER A 276 16.59 -12.91 -53.00
C SER A 276 16.46 -12.89 -51.48
N VAL A 277 17.49 -13.39 -50.82
CA VAL A 277 17.71 -13.25 -49.38
C VAL A 277 17.83 -11.76 -49.07
N ARG A 278 16.87 -11.21 -48.32
CA ARG A 278 17.02 -9.93 -47.62
C ARG A 278 17.05 -10.20 -46.12
N LEU A 279 18.20 -9.91 -45.52
CA LEU A 279 18.40 -9.84 -44.07
C LEU A 279 17.38 -8.86 -43.45
N PRO A 280 16.68 -9.19 -42.36
CA PRO A 280 15.85 -8.21 -41.69
C PRO A 280 16.73 -7.26 -40.87
N LEU A 281 16.50 -5.95 -41.04
CA LEU A 281 16.85 -4.92 -40.08
C LEU A 281 16.10 -5.21 -38.76
N GLY A 282 16.69 -6.05 -37.91
CA GLY A 282 16.04 -6.62 -36.72
C GLY A 282 16.56 -6.15 -35.37
N ALA A 283 17.39 -5.09 -35.31
CA ALA A 283 17.95 -4.62 -34.03
C ALA A 283 17.41 -3.24 -33.60
N ALA A 284 17.25 -2.30 -34.53
CA ALA A 284 16.83 -0.94 -34.17
C ALA A 284 15.37 -0.83 -33.71
N ALA A 285 14.45 -1.58 -34.34
CA ALA A 285 13.03 -1.56 -33.98
C ALA A 285 12.76 -2.17 -32.59
N ALA A 286 13.50 -3.21 -32.21
CA ALA A 286 13.40 -3.83 -30.89
C ALA A 286 13.93 -2.89 -29.78
N VAL A 287 15.03 -2.18 -30.03
CA VAL A 287 15.60 -1.21 -29.08
C VAL A 287 14.67 0.01 -28.91
N ILE A 288 14.07 0.51 -30.00
CA ILE A 288 13.10 1.61 -29.93
C ILE A 288 11.82 1.17 -29.21
N ALA A 289 11.31 -0.03 -29.47
CA ALA A 289 10.13 -0.57 -28.76
C ALA A 289 10.40 -0.73 -27.26
N LEU A 290 11.57 -1.24 -26.86
CA LEU A 290 11.95 -1.39 -25.46
C LEU A 290 12.13 -0.02 -24.77
N ALA A 291 12.71 0.96 -25.48
CA ALA A 291 12.87 2.33 -24.98
C ALA A 291 11.51 3.04 -24.83
N LEU A 292 10.58 2.86 -25.77
CA LEU A 292 9.23 3.42 -25.69
C LEU A 292 8.39 2.78 -24.57
N VAL A 293 8.50 1.47 -24.36
CA VAL A 293 7.86 0.79 -23.22
C VAL A 293 8.47 1.28 -21.91
N GLY A 294 9.80 1.40 -21.82
CA GLY A 294 10.49 1.96 -20.65
C GLY A 294 10.06 3.40 -20.35
N ALA A 295 9.98 4.26 -21.37
CA ALA A 295 9.52 5.64 -21.24
C ALA A 295 8.05 5.73 -20.82
N LEU A 296 7.17 4.84 -21.33
CA LEU A 296 5.76 4.80 -20.96
C LEU A 296 5.55 4.30 -19.53
N VAL A 297 6.35 3.33 -19.07
CA VAL A 297 6.35 2.86 -17.68
C VAL A 297 6.81 3.99 -16.75
N LEU A 298 7.91 4.66 -17.08
CA LEU A 298 8.42 5.82 -16.32
C LEU A 298 7.42 6.98 -16.30
N ALA A 299 6.78 7.31 -17.44
CA ALA A 299 5.76 8.35 -17.51
C ALA A 299 4.54 8.01 -16.66
N ARG A 300 4.03 6.77 -16.74
CA ARG A 300 2.91 6.32 -15.91
C ARG A 300 3.27 6.33 -14.42
N SER A 301 4.47 5.92 -14.04
CA SER A 301 4.94 6.01 -12.65
C SER A 301 5.15 7.46 -12.20
N ALA A 302 5.63 8.35 -13.07
CA ALA A 302 5.78 9.77 -12.77
C ALA A 302 4.41 10.47 -12.61
N LEU A 303 3.44 10.15 -13.47
CA LEU A 303 2.06 10.65 -13.37
C LEU A 303 1.36 10.17 -12.09
N ARG A 304 1.58 8.91 -11.66
CA ARG A 304 1.09 8.41 -10.35
C ARG A 304 1.62 9.22 -9.17
N CYS A 305 2.80 9.81 -9.31
CA CYS A 305 3.45 10.62 -8.29
C CYS A 305 3.21 12.13 -8.46
N ALA A 306 2.68 12.59 -9.60
CA ALA A 306 2.64 14.01 -9.98
C ALA A 306 1.45 14.78 -9.40
N ASP A 307 0.40 14.10 -8.92
CA ASP A 307 -0.75 14.78 -8.35
C ASP A 307 -0.62 14.93 -6.84
N ARG A 308 -0.62 16.21 -6.41
CA ARG A 308 -0.67 16.73 -5.03
C ARG A 308 0.68 17.13 -4.45
N VAL A 309 1.27 18.18 -5.04
CA VAL A 309 2.29 19.01 -4.41
C VAL A 309 1.80 19.43 -3.01
N PHE A 310 2.38 18.81 -1.99
CA PHE A 310 2.16 19.20 -0.61
C PHE A 310 2.97 20.48 -0.36
N ARG A 311 2.31 21.54 0.07
CA ARG A 311 3.00 22.64 0.74
C ARG A 311 3.10 22.25 2.20
N PRO A 312 4.29 21.86 2.71
CA PRO A 312 4.42 21.62 4.14
C PRO A 312 3.99 22.88 4.89
N ALA A 313 3.11 22.71 5.88
CA ALA A 313 3.01 23.71 6.92
C ALA A 313 4.42 23.85 7.51
N ALA A 314 4.95 25.08 7.56
CA ALA A 314 6.34 25.35 7.92
C ALA A 314 6.77 24.52 9.13
N HIS A 315 7.91 23.83 9.01
CA HIS A 315 8.55 23.09 10.11
C HIS A 315 8.66 24.00 11.34
N ARG A 316 7.74 23.85 12.30
CA ARG A 316 8.09 24.08 13.70
C ARG A 316 8.72 22.79 14.17
N ARG A 317 10.02 22.85 14.46
CA ARG A 317 10.64 21.88 15.37
C ARG A 317 9.81 21.89 16.65
N THR A 318 8.94 20.90 16.81
CA THR A 318 8.31 20.60 18.08
C THR A 318 9.41 20.04 18.98
N ARG A 319 10.15 20.94 19.64
CA ARG A 319 10.61 20.61 20.99
C ARG A 319 9.34 20.30 21.77
N TYR A 320 9.28 19.10 22.36
CA TYR A 320 8.29 18.78 23.38
C TYR A 320 8.44 19.81 24.51
N GLY A 321 7.65 20.87 24.44
CA GLY A 321 7.71 22.03 25.30
C GLY A 321 6.34 22.67 25.31
N LYS A 322 5.70 22.65 26.48
CA LYS A 322 4.46 23.35 26.81
C LYS A 322 4.40 24.72 26.14
N HIS A 323 3.49 24.93 25.18
CA HIS A 323 2.77 26.17 24.85
C HIS A 323 1.76 25.78 23.75
N GLY A 324 0.45 25.87 23.98
CA GLY A 324 -0.29 27.14 23.97
C GLY A 324 -1.12 27.16 22.67
N ASP A 325 -2.39 26.78 22.81
CA ASP A 325 -3.42 26.59 21.77
C ASP A 325 -3.47 27.73 20.74
N SER A 326 -3.50 27.34 19.45
CA SER A 326 -3.90 28.21 18.34
C SER A 326 -4.89 27.49 17.42
N GLY A 327 -6.13 27.30 17.87
CA GLY A 327 -7.32 27.75 17.14
C GLY A 327 -7.75 26.99 15.87
N ARG A 328 -7.36 25.73 15.67
CA ARG A 328 -8.01 24.82 14.71
C ARG A 328 -8.48 23.56 15.43
N SER A 329 -9.74 23.55 15.85
CA SER A 329 -10.41 22.37 16.43
C SER A 329 -10.69 21.32 15.34
N GLY A 330 -9.64 20.64 14.87
CA GLY A 330 -9.75 19.49 13.98
C GLY A 330 -9.81 18.18 14.77
N VAL A 331 -10.56 17.20 14.27
CA VAL A 331 -10.51 15.83 14.81
C VAL A 331 -9.31 15.13 14.20
N GLY A 332 -8.30 14.83 15.04
CA GLY A 332 -7.13 14.07 14.63
C GLY A 332 -7.42 12.56 14.61
N LEU A 333 -6.97 11.89 13.55
CA LEU A 333 -6.80 10.43 13.53
C LEU A 333 -5.31 10.12 13.35
N GLU A 334 -4.76 9.21 14.13
CA GLU A 334 -3.34 8.83 14.06
C GLU A 334 -3.21 7.32 13.94
N PHE A 335 -2.32 6.87 13.06
CA PHE A 335 -1.88 5.48 12.93
C PHE A 335 -0.38 5.41 13.12
N ALA A 336 0.09 4.41 13.86
CA ALA A 336 1.49 4.04 13.94
C ALA A 336 1.67 2.58 13.56
N VAL A 337 2.75 2.25 12.83
CA VAL A 337 3.21 0.87 12.58
C VAL A 337 4.53 0.70 13.29
N ASN A 338 4.69 -0.35 14.07
CA ASN A 338 5.99 -0.83 14.54
C ASN A 338 6.03 -2.35 14.42
N SER A 339 7.21 -2.92 14.30
CA SER A 339 7.43 -4.37 14.22
C SER A 339 8.48 -4.73 15.24
N LYS A 340 8.26 -5.75 16.09
CA LYS A 340 9.24 -6.17 17.12
C LYS A 340 9.90 -7.49 16.77
N ASN A 341 11.23 -7.53 16.80
CA ASN A 341 11.96 -8.79 16.83
C ASN A 341 11.88 -9.47 18.20
N ALA A 342 11.38 -10.71 18.23
CA ALA A 342 11.05 -11.46 19.46
C ALA A 342 12.27 -12.01 20.23
N GLY A 343 13.42 -11.33 20.17
CA GLY A 343 14.69 -11.74 20.79
C GLY A 343 15.04 -11.06 22.12
N GLY A 344 14.40 -9.95 22.49
CA GLY A 344 14.77 -9.15 23.67
C GLY A 344 13.90 -9.43 24.91
N PRO A 345 14.49 -9.54 26.12
CA PRO A 345 13.78 -9.93 27.34
C PRO A 345 13.15 -8.73 28.07
N THR A 346 12.38 -7.87 27.42
CA THR A 346 11.54 -6.88 28.14
C THR A 346 10.28 -6.54 27.35
N GLY A 347 9.13 -6.81 27.96
CA GLY A 347 7.82 -6.33 27.53
C GLY A 347 7.52 -4.96 28.15
N ALA A 348 8.37 -3.96 27.88
CA ALA A 348 8.05 -2.59 28.25
C ALA A 348 7.05 -2.03 27.21
N PRO A 349 5.93 -1.40 27.64
CA PRO A 349 5.08 -0.65 26.74
C PRO A 349 5.89 0.50 26.11
N LEU A 350 5.62 0.80 24.84
CA LEU A 350 6.10 2.02 24.19
C LEU A 350 5.62 3.22 25.02
N ASP A 351 6.53 3.88 25.73
CA ASP A 351 6.26 5.14 26.43
C ASP A 351 6.18 6.27 25.39
N THR A 352 5.12 6.23 24.59
CA THR A 352 4.75 7.38 23.76
C THR A 352 4.26 8.45 24.71
N GLY A 353 5.08 9.48 24.96
CA GLY A 353 4.71 10.64 25.77
C GLY A 353 3.38 11.23 25.32
N ALA A 354 2.29 10.78 25.92
CA ALA A 354 0.95 11.05 25.45
C ALA A 354 0.51 12.43 25.91
N VAL A 355 0.64 13.44 25.05
CA VAL A 355 -0.14 14.68 25.21
C VAL A 355 -1.60 14.36 24.91
N VAL A 356 -2.42 14.56 25.93
CA VAL A 356 -3.88 14.42 25.92
C VAL A 356 -4.45 15.57 25.11
N ASP A 357 -5.15 15.27 24.02
CA ASP A 357 -6.15 16.19 23.46
C ASP A 357 -7.50 15.47 23.37
N ALA A 358 -8.53 16.15 23.89
CA ALA A 358 -9.87 15.63 24.07
C ALA A 358 -10.64 15.74 22.75
N GLY A 359 -10.43 14.79 21.85
CA GLY A 359 -11.26 14.70 20.64
C GLY A 359 -10.71 13.90 19.47
N GLY A 360 -9.44 13.48 19.50
CA GLY A 360 -8.80 12.69 18.45
C GLY A 360 -8.79 11.18 18.72
N GLY A 361 -9.09 10.38 17.71
CA GLY A 361 -8.92 8.93 17.75
C GLY A 361 -7.46 8.58 17.47
N ARG A 362 -6.83 7.75 18.32
CA ARG A 362 -5.50 7.19 18.02
C ARG A 362 -5.61 5.68 17.84
N ALA A 363 -4.92 5.15 16.84
CA ALA A 363 -4.70 3.73 16.65
C ALA A 363 -3.19 3.47 16.50
N ILE A 364 -2.66 2.49 17.21
CA ILE A 364 -1.27 2.05 17.14
C ILE A 364 -1.29 0.57 16.76
N VAL A 365 -0.55 0.20 15.74
CA VAL A 365 -0.38 -1.17 15.26
C VAL A 365 1.05 -1.60 15.55
N THR A 366 1.19 -2.72 16.23
CA THR A 366 2.47 -3.26 16.74
C THR A 366 2.68 -4.70 16.31
#